data_AF-A0A9X4CJX4-F1
#
_entry.id   AF-A0A9X4CJX4-F1
#
_cell.length_a   1.000
_cell.length_b   1.000
_cell.length_c   1.000
_cell.angle_alpha   90.00
_cell.angle_beta   90.00
_cell.angle_gamma   90.00
#
_symmetry.space_group_name_H-M   'P 1'
#
loop_
_entity.id
_entity.type
_entity.pdbx_description
1 polymer ?
#
loop_
_entity_poly.entity_id
_entity_poly.type
_entity_poly.pdbx_seq_one_letter_code
_entity_poly.pdbx_strand_id
1 'polypeptide(L)'
;MEGVVGKLQKMFGDGQVADRGGAQNYEERFLGPVKNRFIREAFEVFDAYHPGSGSSSEGSPFFCFVHMVYEFATGEHDEDKMALGYKLRELISALHGYSRAKAECWSIELMLNSSGQDDATRDDLERRQRKAKREMELHEGKFVPALAQKGLPPQKTGK
;
A
#
# COMPACT_ATOMS: atom_id res chain seq x y z
N MET A 1 -25.55 -31.50 -0.84
CA MET A 1 -24.08 -31.36 -0.80
C MET A 1 -23.76 -29.88 -0.94
N GLU A 2 -23.32 -29.23 0.14
CA GLU A 2 -22.86 -27.83 0.08
C GLU A 2 -21.48 -27.78 -0.59
N GLY A 3 -21.38 -27.09 -1.72
CA GLY A 3 -20.14 -26.94 -2.48
C GLY A 3 -19.11 -26.10 -1.73
N VAL A 4 -17.82 -26.29 -2.06
CA VAL A 4 -16.67 -25.62 -1.44
C VAL A 4 -16.83 -24.08 -1.40
N VAL A 5 -17.48 -23.50 -2.43
CA VAL A 5 -17.81 -22.08 -2.51
C VAL A 5 -18.75 -21.62 -1.38
N GLY A 6 -19.75 -22.42 -1.02
CA GLY A 6 -20.68 -22.11 0.09
C GLY A 6 -20.01 -22.17 1.46
N LYS A 7 -19.04 -23.08 1.64
CA LYS A 7 -18.21 -23.14 2.86
C LYS A 7 -17.27 -21.94 2.98
N LEU A 8 -16.71 -21.45 1.87
CA LEU A 8 -15.85 -20.26 1.86
C LEU A 8 -16.65 -18.98 2.10
N GLN A 9 -17.84 -18.84 1.50
CA GLN A 9 -18.76 -17.73 1.79
C GLN A 9 -19.21 -17.69 3.25
N LYS A 10 -19.33 -18.84 3.91
CA LYS A 10 -19.74 -18.90 5.33
C LYS A 10 -18.59 -18.68 6.31
N MET A 11 -17.35 -18.99 5.91
CA MET A 11 -16.15 -18.74 6.72
C MET A 11 -15.59 -17.33 6.57
N PHE A 12 -15.82 -16.67 5.43
CA PHE A 12 -15.25 -15.35 5.13
C PHE A 12 -16.28 -14.27 4.74
N GLY A 13 -17.54 -14.65 4.50
CA GLY A 13 -18.63 -13.71 4.24
C GLY A 13 -19.54 -13.61 5.45
N ASP A 14 -19.56 -12.44 6.10
CA ASP A 14 -20.44 -12.11 7.23
C ASP A 14 -21.94 -12.00 6.83
N GLY A 15 -22.43 -12.84 5.91
CA GLY A 15 -23.84 -12.86 5.50
C GLY A 15 -24.38 -11.55 4.91
N GLN A 16 -23.51 -10.60 4.54
CA GLN A 16 -23.94 -9.33 3.97
C GLN A 16 -24.28 -9.53 2.49
N VAL A 17 -25.57 -9.32 2.17
CA VAL A 17 -26.04 -9.17 0.79
C VAL A 17 -25.27 -8.01 0.17
N ALA A 18 -24.64 -8.25 -0.99
CA ALA A 18 -23.91 -7.22 -1.73
C ALA A 18 -24.83 -6.01 -1.98
N ASP A 19 -24.49 -4.87 -1.38
CA ASP A 19 -25.19 -3.61 -1.52
C ASP A 19 -25.14 -3.15 -2.99
N ARG A 20 -26.31 -2.92 -3.59
CA ARG A 20 -26.51 -2.42 -4.95
C ARG A 20 -27.02 -0.97 -4.94
N GLY A 21 -26.60 -0.17 -3.96
CA GLY A 21 -27.12 1.16 -3.66
C GLY A 21 -26.27 2.30 -4.22
N GLY A 22 -26.89 3.15 -5.04
CA GLY A 22 -26.32 4.38 -5.54
C GLY A 22 -26.39 5.57 -4.58
N ALA A 23 -25.67 6.61 -5.01
CA ALA A 23 -25.73 8.03 -4.64
C ALA A 23 -25.40 8.42 -3.18
N GLN A 24 -24.38 9.30 -3.08
CA GLN A 24 -24.00 10.14 -1.95
C GLN A 24 -23.13 9.48 -0.86
N ASN A 25 -21.89 9.08 -1.25
CA ASN A 25 -20.64 9.12 -0.46
C ASN A 25 -19.55 8.28 -1.19
N TYR A 26 -19.38 8.53 -2.49
CA TYR A 26 -18.61 7.66 -3.39
C TYR A 26 -17.10 7.60 -3.07
N GLU A 27 -16.55 8.57 -2.34
CA GLU A 27 -15.10 8.71 -2.16
C GLU A 27 -14.52 7.97 -0.95
N GLU A 28 -15.31 7.65 0.08
CA GLU A 28 -14.75 7.08 1.32
C GLU A 28 -15.09 5.61 1.57
N ARG A 29 -16.18 5.07 1.01
CA ARG A 29 -16.75 3.81 1.50
C ARG A 29 -16.56 2.56 0.64
N PHE A 30 -16.20 2.68 -0.63
CA PHE A 30 -16.26 1.50 -1.50
C PHE A 30 -14.92 0.79 -1.74
N LEU A 31 -13.77 1.46 -1.54
CA LEU A 31 -12.49 0.98 -2.09
C LEU A 31 -11.28 1.23 -1.17
N GLY A 32 -11.39 0.80 0.09
CA GLY A 32 -10.42 1.09 1.15
C GLY A 32 -9.04 0.40 1.02
N PRO A 33 -8.50 -0.21 2.10
CA PRO A 33 -7.16 -0.83 2.19
C PRO A 33 -6.63 -1.60 0.98
N VAL A 34 -7.53 -2.20 0.22
CA VAL A 34 -7.23 -3.18 -0.82
C VAL A 34 -6.64 -2.53 -2.06
N LYS A 35 -7.17 -1.37 -2.53
CA LYS A 35 -6.59 -0.69 -3.71
C LYS A 35 -5.21 -0.11 -3.42
N ASN A 36 -4.99 0.42 -2.21
CA ASN A 36 -3.66 0.88 -1.81
C ASN A 36 -2.65 -0.27 -1.76
N ARG A 37 -3.06 -1.41 -1.18
CA ARG A 37 -2.24 -2.62 -1.13
C ARG A 37 -1.94 -3.15 -2.53
N PHE A 38 -2.94 -3.22 -3.40
CA PHE A 38 -2.79 -3.62 -4.80
C PHE A 38 -1.77 -2.73 -5.53
N ILE A 39 -1.94 -1.41 -5.45
CA ILE A 39 -1.03 -0.46 -6.09
C ILE A 39 0.39 -0.60 -5.53
N ARG A 40 0.53 -0.79 -4.20
CA ARG A 40 1.83 -1.00 -3.56
C ARG A 40 2.51 -2.27 -4.08
N GLU A 41 1.82 -3.40 -4.09
CA GLU A 41 2.36 -4.67 -4.56
C GLU A 41 2.69 -4.61 -6.06
N ALA A 42 1.83 -3.99 -6.88
CA ALA A 42 2.11 -3.75 -8.29
C ALA A 42 3.34 -2.85 -8.47
N PHE A 43 3.50 -1.81 -7.66
CA PHE A 43 4.69 -0.95 -7.68
C PHE A 43 5.94 -1.73 -7.31
N GLU A 44 5.93 -2.52 -6.23
CA GLU A 44 7.07 -3.34 -5.81
C GLU A 44 7.51 -4.31 -6.92
N VAL A 45 6.57 -4.97 -7.59
CA VAL A 45 6.85 -5.85 -8.73
C VAL A 45 7.44 -5.05 -9.89
N PHE A 46 6.83 -3.94 -10.27
CA PHE A 46 7.30 -3.13 -11.39
C PHE A 46 8.70 -2.55 -11.14
N ASP A 47 8.93 -1.99 -9.96
CA ASP A 47 10.17 -1.34 -9.53
C ASP A 47 11.34 -2.34 -9.43
N ALA A 48 11.06 -3.63 -9.14
CA ALA A 48 12.06 -4.69 -9.16
C ALA A 48 12.69 -4.91 -10.56
N TYR A 49 11.93 -4.68 -11.64
CA TYR A 49 12.41 -4.81 -13.01
C TYR A 49 12.72 -3.46 -13.68
N HIS A 50 12.13 -2.38 -13.19
CA HIS A 50 12.28 -1.03 -13.74
C HIS A 50 12.52 0.00 -12.60
N PRO A 51 13.67 -0.07 -11.91
CA PRO A 51 13.93 0.75 -10.72
C PRO A 51 13.75 2.25 -11.00
N GLY A 52 12.95 2.92 -10.16
CA GLY A 52 12.71 4.35 -10.21
C GLY A 52 11.87 4.83 -11.41
N SER A 53 11.40 3.93 -12.27
CA SER A 53 10.68 4.29 -13.50
C SER A 53 9.15 4.38 -13.32
N GLY A 54 8.64 4.04 -12.13
CA GLY A 54 7.20 4.11 -11.83
C GLY A 54 6.65 5.54 -11.96
N SER A 55 5.57 5.72 -12.71
CA SER A 55 4.90 7.01 -12.87
C SER A 55 3.38 6.86 -12.89
N SER A 56 2.68 7.81 -12.28
CA SER A 56 1.21 7.89 -12.31
C SER A 56 0.66 8.60 -13.56
N SER A 57 1.53 9.06 -14.47
CA SER A 57 1.09 9.71 -15.70
C SER A 57 0.34 8.73 -16.58
N GLU A 58 -0.80 9.18 -17.11
CA GLU A 58 -1.60 8.40 -18.06
C GLU A 58 -0.74 8.03 -19.27
N GLY A 59 -0.83 6.77 -19.69
CA GLY A 59 -0.03 6.21 -20.79
C GLY A 59 1.42 5.85 -20.44
N SER A 60 1.90 6.14 -19.22
CA SER A 60 3.23 5.67 -18.80
C SER A 60 3.26 4.14 -18.62
N PRO A 61 4.44 3.49 -18.75
CA PRO A 61 4.53 2.03 -18.62
C PRO A 61 3.96 1.49 -17.30
N PHE A 62 4.21 2.16 -16.18
CA PHE A 62 3.67 1.76 -14.89
C PHE A 62 2.15 1.95 -14.80
N PHE A 63 1.62 3.07 -15.30
CA PHE A 63 0.18 3.30 -15.37
C PHE A 63 -0.51 2.19 -16.17
N CYS A 64 -0.02 1.89 -17.38
CA CYS A 64 -0.56 0.83 -18.21
C CYS A 64 -0.45 -0.54 -17.52
N PHE A 65 0.70 -0.85 -16.90
CA PHE A 65 0.91 -2.09 -16.15
C PHE A 65 -0.14 -2.28 -15.05
N VAL A 66 -0.32 -1.28 -14.18
CA VAL A 66 -1.28 -1.37 -13.06
C VAL A 66 -2.70 -1.57 -13.56
N HIS A 67 -3.09 -0.86 -14.61
CA HIS A 67 -4.41 -1.00 -15.21
C HIS A 67 -4.65 -2.38 -15.84
N MET A 68 -3.67 -2.91 -16.57
CA MET A 68 -3.77 -4.27 -17.15
C MET A 68 -3.86 -5.35 -16.08
N VAL A 69 -3.06 -5.24 -15.01
CA VAL A 69 -3.12 -6.21 -13.90
C VAL A 69 -4.46 -6.11 -13.17
N TYR A 70 -4.98 -4.90 -12.97
CA TYR A 70 -6.27 -4.68 -12.32
C TYR A 70 -7.40 -5.30 -13.15
N GLU A 71 -7.45 -4.98 -14.44
CA GLU A 71 -8.44 -5.51 -15.38
C GLU A 71 -8.40 -7.04 -15.45
N PHE A 72 -7.20 -7.63 -15.50
CA PHE A 72 -7.04 -9.08 -15.46
C PHE A 72 -7.57 -9.70 -14.15
N ALA A 73 -7.36 -9.03 -13.02
CA ALA A 73 -7.76 -9.54 -11.71
C ALA A 73 -9.26 -9.38 -11.41
N THR A 74 -9.90 -8.31 -11.90
CA THR A 74 -11.30 -7.96 -11.54
C THR A 74 -12.29 -8.11 -12.70
N GLY A 75 -11.83 -8.07 -13.95
CA GLY A 75 -12.68 -8.01 -15.13
C GLY A 75 -13.35 -6.65 -15.38
N GLU A 76 -12.97 -5.60 -14.63
CA GLU A 76 -13.56 -4.26 -14.73
C GLU A 76 -12.74 -3.31 -15.62
N HIS A 77 -13.43 -2.47 -16.41
CA HIS A 77 -12.79 -1.76 -17.53
C HIS A 77 -12.89 -0.22 -17.53
N ASP A 78 -13.99 0.42 -17.10
CA ASP A 78 -14.19 1.86 -17.41
C ASP A 78 -14.37 2.76 -16.18
N GLU A 79 -15.34 2.50 -15.31
CA GLU A 79 -15.58 3.33 -14.12
C GLU A 79 -14.42 3.24 -13.10
N ASP A 80 -13.78 2.07 -13.05
CA ASP A 80 -12.71 1.78 -12.11
C ASP A 80 -11.33 2.30 -12.54
N LYS A 81 -11.15 2.62 -13.82
CA LYS A 81 -9.90 3.19 -14.34
C LYS A 81 -9.67 4.60 -13.82
N MET A 82 -10.69 5.46 -13.78
CA MET A 82 -10.51 6.82 -13.26
C MET A 82 -10.16 6.82 -11.76
N ALA A 83 -10.85 5.99 -10.98
CA ALA A 83 -10.56 5.82 -9.55
C ALA A 83 -9.15 5.29 -9.30
N LEU A 84 -8.71 4.30 -10.08
CA LEU A 84 -7.37 3.74 -10.02
C LEU A 84 -6.30 4.78 -10.39
N GLY A 85 -6.53 5.56 -11.46
CA GLY A 85 -5.65 6.64 -11.87
C GLY A 85 -5.51 7.76 -10.83
N TYR A 86 -6.61 8.11 -10.15
CA TYR A 86 -6.55 9.04 -9.02
C TYR A 86 -5.69 8.48 -7.87
N LYS A 87 -5.93 7.23 -7.47
CA LYS A 87 -5.17 6.58 -6.40
C LYS A 87 -3.69 6.42 -6.76
N LEU A 88 -3.36 6.15 -8.02
CA LEU A 88 -1.97 6.13 -8.48
C LEU A 88 -1.28 7.48 -8.24
N ARG A 89 -1.92 8.59 -8.61
CA ARG A 89 -1.37 9.95 -8.39
C ARG A 89 -1.20 10.26 -6.90
N GLU A 90 -2.14 9.82 -6.07
CA GLU A 90 -2.08 10.01 -4.61
C GLU A 90 -0.88 9.28 -3.99
N LEU A 91 -0.60 8.05 -4.44
CA LEU A 91 0.37 7.16 -3.79
C LEU A 91 1.79 7.23 -4.38
N ILE A 92 1.96 7.61 -5.65
CA ILE A 92 3.24 7.46 -6.37
C ILE A 92 4.43 8.10 -5.65
N SER A 93 4.25 9.31 -5.11
CA SER A 93 5.30 10.02 -4.39
C SER A 93 5.69 9.33 -3.09
N ALA A 94 4.71 8.73 -2.39
CA ALA A 94 4.95 7.98 -1.17
C ALA A 94 5.66 6.65 -1.46
N LEU A 95 5.26 5.97 -2.53
CA LEU A 95 5.89 4.70 -2.97
C LEU A 95 7.36 4.90 -3.32
N HIS A 96 7.68 5.94 -4.10
CA HIS A 96 9.07 6.31 -4.39
C HIS A 96 9.86 6.69 -3.14
N GLY A 97 9.26 7.46 -2.23
CA GLY A 97 9.88 7.83 -0.97
C GLY A 97 10.22 6.60 -0.12
N TYR A 98 9.28 5.67 -0.01
CA TYR A 98 9.49 4.40 0.69
C TYR A 98 10.57 3.54 0.02
N SER A 99 10.53 3.37 -1.31
CA SER A 99 11.53 2.57 -2.05
C SER A 99 12.95 3.11 -1.85
N ARG A 100 13.13 4.44 -1.93
CA ARG A 100 14.43 5.08 -1.65
C ARG A 100 14.89 4.88 -0.21
N ALA A 101 14.01 5.11 0.77
CA ALA A 101 14.36 4.95 2.18
C ALA A 101 14.68 3.48 2.53
N LYS A 102 13.96 2.52 1.92
CA LYS A 102 14.23 1.08 2.03
C LYS A 102 15.60 0.72 1.44
N ALA A 103 15.94 1.25 0.26
CA ALA A 103 17.25 1.05 -0.35
C ALA A 103 18.40 1.62 0.48
N GLU A 104 18.21 2.81 1.08
CA GLU A 104 19.19 3.38 2.00
C GLU A 104 19.35 2.52 3.26
N CYS A 105 18.24 2.08 3.87
CA CYS A 105 18.29 1.22 5.05
C CYS A 105 19.04 -0.08 4.77
N TRP A 106 18.77 -0.72 3.63
CA TRP A 106 19.47 -1.94 3.20
C TRP A 106 20.97 -1.70 2.99
N SER A 107 21.34 -0.60 2.32
CA SER A 107 22.74 -0.23 2.12
C SER A 107 23.48 -0.03 3.44
N ILE A 108 22.84 0.64 4.41
CA ILE A 108 23.40 0.84 5.75
C ILE A 108 23.54 -0.47 6.52
N GLU A 109 22.56 -1.37 6.43
CA GLU A 109 22.64 -2.70 7.04
C GLU A 109 23.82 -3.51 6.48
N LEU A 110 24.06 -3.44 5.17
CA LEU A 110 25.22 -4.08 4.55
C LEU A 110 26.53 -3.51 5.08
N MET A 111 26.64 -2.18 5.19
CA MET A 111 27.82 -1.51 5.74
C MET A 111 28.07 -1.91 7.20
N LEU A 112 27.03 -1.85 8.05
CA LEU A 112 27.12 -2.24 9.46
C LEU A 112 27.52 -3.70 9.66
N ASN A 113 27.08 -4.61 8.78
CA ASN A 113 27.45 -6.02 8.82
C ASN A 113 28.90 -6.26 8.37
N SER A 114 29.47 -5.35 7.57
CA SER A 114 30.86 -5.41 7.10
C SER A 114 31.85 -4.66 8.01
N SER A 115 31.36 -3.74 8.84
CA SER A 115 32.18 -2.96 9.78
C SER A 115 32.49 -3.74 11.06
N GLY A 116 33.72 -3.58 11.57
CA GLY A 116 34.12 -4.08 12.89
C GLY A 116 33.42 -3.34 14.04
N GLN A 117 33.44 -3.91 15.25
CA GLN A 117 32.82 -3.28 16.43
C GLN A 117 33.42 -1.91 16.80
N ASP A 118 34.70 -1.68 16.50
CA ASP A 118 35.43 -0.45 16.82
C ASP A 118 35.49 0.56 15.66
N ASP A 119 34.61 0.41 14.66
CA ASP A 119 34.53 1.32 13.53
C ASP A 119 33.98 2.70 13.99
N ALA A 120 34.81 3.74 13.86
CA ALA A 120 34.46 5.11 14.23
C ALA A 120 33.25 5.66 13.47
N THR A 121 32.85 5.04 12.36
CA THR A 121 31.67 5.44 11.55
C THR A 121 30.38 4.76 11.98
N ARG A 122 30.45 3.77 12.88
CA ARG A 122 29.30 2.96 13.29
C ARG A 122 28.15 3.79 13.87
N ASP A 123 28.45 4.74 14.76
CA ASP A 123 27.45 5.61 15.37
C ASP A 123 26.71 6.48 14.33
N ASP A 124 27.42 6.91 13.27
CA ASP A 124 26.82 7.65 12.16
C ASP A 124 25.91 6.75 11.33
N LEU A 125 26.37 5.54 10.99
CA LEU A 125 25.58 4.55 10.28
C LEU A 125 24.28 4.21 11.04
N GLU A 126 24.34 3.98 12.35
CA GLU A 126 23.17 3.71 13.18
C GLU A 126 22.21 4.91 13.28
N ARG A 127 22.75 6.15 13.27
CA ARG A 127 21.94 7.37 13.21
C ARG A 127 21.21 7.49 11.87
N ARG A 128 21.91 7.25 10.76
CA ARG A 128 21.34 7.27 9.41
C ARG A 128 20.31 6.16 9.23
N GLN A 129 20.55 4.96 9.76
CA GLN A 129 19.59 3.86 9.71
C GLN A 129 18.28 4.23 10.41
N ARG A 130 18.35 4.85 11.59
CA ARG A 130 17.17 5.34 12.31
C ARG A 130 16.40 6.40 11.53
N LYS A 131 17.12 7.29 10.83
CA LYS A 131 16.49 8.29 9.96
C LYS A 131 15.77 7.63 8.78
N ALA A 132 16.43 6.72 8.07
CA ALA A 132 15.84 5.98 6.95
C ALA A 132 14.60 5.19 7.39
N LYS A 133 14.64 4.51 8.55
CA LYS A 133 13.48 3.81 9.13
C LYS A 133 12.30 4.75 9.41
N ARG A 134 12.55 5.94 9.96
CA ARG A 134 11.48 6.95 10.17
C ARG A 134 10.90 7.46 8.85
N GLU A 135 11.73 7.64 7.83
CA GLU A 135 11.26 8.02 6.49
C GLU A 135 10.40 6.91 5.86
N MET A 136 10.80 5.65 6.03
CA MET A 136 9.98 4.50 5.64
C MET A 136 8.60 4.53 6.33
N GLU A 137 8.56 4.66 7.66
CA GLU A 137 7.31 4.72 8.44
C GLU A 137 6.41 5.89 7.99
N LEU A 138 7.00 7.06 7.74
CA LEU A 138 6.29 8.25 7.26
C LEU A 138 5.61 8.01 5.91
N HIS A 139 6.31 7.36 4.98
CA HIS A 139 5.76 7.04 3.66
C HIS A 139 4.77 5.89 3.73
N GLU A 140 5.04 4.87 4.55
CA GLU A 140 4.20 3.70 4.74
C GLU A 140 2.82 4.07 5.28
N GLY A 141 2.73 5.01 6.22
CA GLY A 141 1.46 5.51 6.74
C GLY A 141 0.52 6.13 5.70
N LYS A 142 1.01 6.42 4.48
CA LYS A 142 0.19 6.96 3.38
C LYS A 142 -0.48 5.89 2.52
N PHE A 143 0.04 4.66 2.51
CA PHE A 143 -0.50 3.57 1.71
C PHE A 143 -0.84 2.30 2.52
N VAL A 144 -0.40 2.21 3.77
CA VAL A 144 -0.91 1.23 4.73
C VAL A 144 -1.99 1.91 5.55
N PRO A 145 -3.25 1.50 5.43
CA PRO A 145 -4.31 2.01 6.28
C PRO A 145 -3.98 1.66 7.73
N ALA A 146 -4.12 2.63 8.62
CA ALA A 146 -4.18 2.32 10.04
C ALA A 146 -5.29 1.28 10.24
N LEU A 147 -4.95 0.10 10.76
CA LEU A 147 -5.95 -0.81 11.28
C LEU A 147 -6.69 -0.04 12.36
N ALA A 148 -7.89 0.45 12.07
CA ALA A 148 -8.73 1.04 13.09
C ALA A 148 -8.84 0.02 14.21
N GLN A 149 -8.39 0.37 15.41
CA GLN A 149 -8.65 -0.45 16.59
C GLN A 149 -10.17 -0.56 16.70
N LYS A 150 -10.70 -1.73 16.32
CA LYS A 150 -12.12 -2.04 16.49
C LYS A 150 -12.42 -1.98 17.99
N GLY A 151 -13.11 -0.92 18.42
CA GLY A 151 -13.91 -0.90 19.64
C GLY A 151 -13.19 -0.46 20.92
N LEU A 152 -13.12 0.84 21.14
CA LEU A 152 -13.53 1.38 22.44
C LEU A 152 -14.76 2.27 22.17
N PRO A 153 -15.94 1.94 22.74
CA PRO A 153 -17.08 2.82 22.63
C PRO A 153 -16.70 4.18 23.26
N PRO A 154 -17.22 5.30 22.72
CA PRO A 154 -16.99 6.60 23.33
C PRO A 154 -17.48 6.53 24.78
N GLN A 155 -16.57 6.75 25.73
CA GLN A 155 -16.96 6.96 27.12
C GLN A 155 -17.84 8.19 27.14
N LYS A 156 -19.14 7.99 27.37
CA LYS A 156 -20.04 9.07 27.73
C LYS A 156 -19.49 9.66 29.02
N THR A 157 -18.90 10.85 28.93
CA THR A 157 -18.69 11.69 30.10
C THR A 157 -20.07 12.05 30.64
N GLY A 158 -20.45 11.38 31.72
CA GLY A 158 -21.64 11.70 32.49
C GLY A 158 -21.51 13.13 33.04
N LYS A 159 -22.60 13.88 32.90
CA LYS A 159 -22.83 15.16 33.57
C LYS A 159 -22.86 14.99 35.08
#